data_AF-A0A1Y0VAP7-F1
#
_entry.id   AF-A0A1Y0VAP7-F1
#
_cell.length_a   1.000
_cell.length_b   1.000
_cell.length_c   1.000
_cell.angle_alpha   90.00
_cell.angle_beta   90.00
_cell.angle_gamma   90.00
#
_symmetry.space_group_name_H-M   'P 1'
#
loop_
_entity.id
_entity.type
_entity.pdbx_description
1 polymer ?
#
loop_
_entity_poly.entity_id
_entity_poly.type
_entity_poly.pdbx_seq_one_letter_code
_entity_poly.pdbx_strand_id
1 'polypeptide(L)'
;MDIDELGDEIPYLLSLLRSYLAIIDKQLSDQRPFWVGDSASLADMELYAQLWTARSFVPAAEAIFSQFFYLTQWAERVRQIGHGESTTITRDDAISIAKHGKSSGEKRVDPLDPLGLSAGDVVEVIPTDYGCVPVKGKLVTLTMREVAVERKDPDAGTVVVHFPRFGFKIARSQA
;
A
#
# COMPACT_ATOMS: atom_id res chain seq x y z
N MET A 1 -3.29 -16.21 -5.62
CA MET A 1 -2.34 -17.06 -6.38
C MET A 1 -2.09 -18.26 -5.50
N ASP A 2 -2.53 -19.43 -5.96
CA ASP A 2 -2.24 -20.66 -5.25
C ASP A 2 -0.78 -21.02 -5.52
N ILE A 3 0.04 -21.07 -4.46
CA ILE A 3 1.47 -21.39 -4.59
C ILE A 3 1.64 -22.83 -5.08
N ASP A 4 0.65 -23.69 -4.84
CA ASP A 4 0.67 -25.10 -5.24
C ASP A 4 0.44 -25.28 -6.75
N GLU A 5 -0.16 -24.29 -7.43
CA GLU A 5 -0.31 -24.26 -8.90
C GLU A 5 0.97 -23.81 -9.62
N LEU A 6 1.97 -23.30 -8.90
CA LEU A 6 3.25 -22.87 -9.48
C LEU A 6 4.15 -24.04 -9.89
N GLY A 7 3.84 -25.26 -9.45
CA GLY A 7 4.44 -26.53 -9.89
C GLY A 7 5.88 -26.45 -10.39
N ASP A 8 6.07 -26.65 -11.70
CA ASP A 8 7.37 -26.71 -12.36
C ASP A 8 8.09 -25.35 -12.48
N GLU A 9 7.40 -24.23 -12.24
CA GLU A 9 8.01 -22.88 -12.29
C GLU A 9 8.73 -22.50 -10.99
N ILE A 10 8.48 -23.20 -9.88
CA ILE A 10 9.05 -22.86 -8.56
C ILE A 10 10.57 -22.71 -8.62
N PRO A 11 11.37 -23.64 -9.20
CA PRO A 11 12.83 -23.47 -9.27
C PRO A 11 13.25 -22.21 -10.04
N TYR A 12 12.54 -21.87 -11.12
CA TYR A 12 12.79 -20.67 -11.89
C TYR A 12 12.47 -19.41 -11.08
N LEU A 13 11.31 -19.35 -10.43
CA LEU A 13 10.89 -18.23 -9.58
C LEU A 13 11.83 -18.01 -8.39
N LEU A 14 12.32 -19.09 -7.76
CA LEU A 14 13.33 -19.01 -6.70
C LEU A 14 14.68 -18.49 -7.24
N SER A 15 15.06 -18.86 -8.46
CA SER A 15 16.24 -18.30 -9.14
C SER A 15 16.09 -16.81 -9.40
N LEU A 16 14.90 -16.34 -9.79
CA LEU A 16 14.62 -14.91 -9.94
C LEU A 16 14.69 -14.18 -8.59
N LEU A 17 14.03 -14.71 -7.55
CA LEU A 17 14.09 -14.16 -6.19
C LEU A 17 15.55 -14.00 -5.75
N ARG A 18 16.35 -15.06 -5.87
CA ARG A 18 17.79 -15.03 -5.54
C ARG A 18 18.54 -13.92 -6.30
N SER A 19 18.22 -13.72 -7.57
CA SER A 19 18.84 -12.68 -8.40
C SER A 19 18.45 -11.27 -7.94
N TYR A 20 17.18 -11.05 -7.58
CA TYR A 20 16.73 -9.77 -7.01
C TYR A 20 17.40 -9.47 -5.67
N LEU A 21 17.49 -10.46 -4.77
CA LEU A 21 18.18 -10.28 -3.49
C LEU A 21 19.65 -9.91 -3.67
N ALA A 22 20.33 -10.49 -4.66
CA ALA A 22 21.72 -10.16 -4.97
C ALA A 22 21.91 -8.68 -5.36
N ILE A 23 20.96 -8.10 -6.11
CA ILE A 23 20.99 -6.67 -6.49
C ILE A 23 20.82 -5.78 -5.26
N ILE A 24 19.88 -6.13 -4.39
CA ILE A 24 19.61 -5.40 -3.14
C ILE A 24 20.83 -5.46 -2.21
N ASP A 25 21.40 -6.64 -2.00
CA ASP A 25 22.60 -6.84 -1.19
C ASP A 25 23.78 -6.04 -1.73
N LYS A 26 23.96 -6.03 -3.05
CA LYS A 26 24.98 -5.22 -3.71
C LYS A 26 24.76 -3.72 -3.48
N GLN A 27 23.54 -3.23 -3.57
CA GLN A 27 23.20 -1.83 -3.32
C GLN A 27 23.53 -1.40 -1.88
N LEU A 28 23.44 -2.33 -0.94
CA LEU A 28 23.73 -2.14 0.49
C LEU A 28 25.18 -2.50 0.87
N SER A 29 26.02 -2.90 -0.09
CA SER A 29 27.41 -3.30 0.16
C SER A 29 28.33 -2.15 0.59
N ASP A 30 27.88 -0.90 0.41
CA ASP A 30 28.50 0.30 0.99
C ASP A 30 28.20 0.47 2.49
N GLN A 31 27.42 -0.44 3.07
CA GLN A 31 27.13 -0.55 4.50
C GLN A 31 26.40 0.66 5.10
N ARG A 32 25.77 1.49 4.26
CA ARG A 32 24.82 2.48 4.75
C ARG A 32 23.73 1.80 5.60
N PRO A 33 23.19 2.46 6.64
CA PRO A 33 22.24 1.81 7.52
C PRO A 33 20.89 1.59 6.84
N PHE A 34 20.43 2.50 5.97
CA PHE A 34 19.13 2.46 5.30
C PHE A 34 19.23 2.76 3.80
N TRP A 35 18.17 2.47 3.04
CA TRP A 35 18.18 2.43 1.58
C TRP A 35 18.71 3.72 0.93
N VAL A 36 18.26 4.88 1.41
CA VAL A 36 18.60 6.20 0.85
C VAL A 36 19.67 6.93 1.66
N GLY A 37 20.13 6.38 2.79
CA GLY A 37 21.17 7.00 3.62
C GLY A 37 21.12 6.61 5.08
N ASP A 38 21.30 7.60 5.97
CA ASP A 38 21.52 7.36 7.41
C ASP A 38 20.24 7.18 8.23
N SER A 39 19.08 7.46 7.64
CA SER A 39 17.78 7.37 8.31
C SER A 39 16.81 6.50 7.52
N ALA A 40 15.97 5.77 8.24
CA ALA A 40 14.90 4.98 7.65
C ALA A 40 13.96 5.87 6.83
N SER A 41 13.49 5.34 5.70
CA SER A 41 12.62 6.05 4.78
C SER A 41 11.45 5.19 4.33
N LEU A 42 10.49 5.79 3.62
CA LEU A 42 9.43 5.04 2.98
C LEU A 42 9.98 3.98 2.01
N ALA A 43 11.12 4.25 1.35
CA ALA A 43 11.75 3.28 0.46
C ALA A 43 12.18 2.00 1.18
N ASP A 44 12.63 2.13 2.44
CA ASP A 44 12.98 0.96 3.26
C ASP A 44 11.75 0.12 3.58
N MET A 45 10.64 0.78 3.94
CA MET A 45 9.37 0.12 4.28
C MET A 45 8.78 -0.62 3.09
N GLU A 46 8.75 0.03 1.92
CA GLU A 46 8.24 -0.56 0.68
C GLU A 46 9.04 -1.80 0.29
N LEU A 47 10.38 -1.71 0.32
CA LEU A 47 11.22 -2.85 -0.01
C LEU A 47 11.09 -3.96 1.03
N TYR A 48 11.14 -3.61 2.32
CA TYR A 48 11.06 -4.59 3.41
C TYR A 48 9.71 -5.33 3.41
N ALA A 49 8.60 -4.67 3.08
CA ALA A 49 7.29 -5.32 3.00
C ALA A 49 7.25 -6.45 1.97
N GLN A 50 7.89 -6.27 0.80
CA GLN A 50 7.99 -7.30 -0.22
C GLN A 50 8.86 -8.48 0.25
N LEU A 51 10.00 -8.17 0.88
CA LEU A 51 10.92 -9.19 1.39
C LEU A 51 10.33 -9.98 2.56
N TRP A 52 9.65 -9.30 3.48
CA TRP A 52 8.95 -9.91 4.60
C TRP A 52 7.86 -10.85 4.09
N THR A 53 7.03 -10.41 3.13
CA THR A 53 6.01 -11.25 2.50
C THR A 53 6.62 -12.52 1.90
N ALA A 54 7.69 -12.39 1.12
CA ALA A 54 8.38 -13.55 0.54
C ALA A 54 8.88 -14.52 1.64
N ARG A 55 9.53 -14.01 2.69
CA ARG A 55 10.03 -14.83 3.81
C ARG A 55 8.91 -15.49 4.61
N SER A 56 7.77 -14.83 4.77
CA SER A 56 6.64 -15.33 5.56
C SER A 56 5.84 -16.42 4.86
N PHE A 57 5.72 -16.35 3.53
CA PHE A 57 4.81 -17.22 2.77
C PHE A 57 5.50 -18.19 1.81
N VAL A 58 6.80 -18.05 1.54
CA VAL A 58 7.56 -18.97 0.68
C VAL A 58 8.51 -19.82 1.53
N PRO A 59 8.25 -21.13 1.73
CA PRO A 59 9.04 -21.97 2.63
C PRO A 59 10.55 -22.00 2.35
N ALA A 60 10.94 -21.91 1.07
CA ALA A 60 12.35 -21.93 0.66
C ALA A 60 13.05 -20.56 0.75
N ALA A 61 12.32 -19.47 1.00
CA ALA A 61 12.89 -18.12 0.93
C ALA A 61 14.00 -17.91 1.97
N GLU A 62 13.83 -18.36 3.21
CA GLU A 62 14.81 -18.09 4.28
C GLU A 62 16.22 -18.59 3.93
N ALA A 63 16.33 -19.77 3.31
CA ALA A 63 17.61 -20.34 2.87
C ALA A 63 18.27 -19.56 1.71
N ILE A 64 17.47 -18.81 0.94
CA ILE A 64 17.98 -17.92 -0.12
C ILE A 64 18.41 -16.59 0.50
N PHE A 65 17.61 -16.02 1.39
CA PHE A 65 17.90 -14.76 2.08
C PHE A 65 19.21 -14.83 2.90
N SER A 66 19.47 -15.94 3.58
CA SER A 66 20.67 -16.13 4.40
C SER A 66 21.99 -16.11 3.62
N GLN A 67 21.94 -16.15 2.28
CA GLN A 67 23.11 -16.04 1.40
C GLN A 67 23.61 -14.58 1.28
N PHE A 68 22.83 -13.59 1.73
CA PHE A 68 23.04 -12.17 1.45
C PHE A 68 23.25 -11.36 2.74
N PHE A 69 24.51 -11.19 3.13
CA PHE A 69 24.89 -10.61 4.42
C PHE A 69 24.38 -9.18 4.65
N TYR A 70 24.59 -8.27 3.69
CA TYR A 70 24.23 -6.86 3.85
C TYR A 70 22.72 -6.67 3.85
N LEU A 71 22.02 -7.42 3.01
CA LEU A 71 20.56 -7.44 2.96
C LEU A 71 19.97 -7.92 4.29
N THR A 72 20.44 -9.04 4.85
CA THR A 72 19.93 -9.55 6.13
C THR A 72 20.15 -8.54 7.25
N GLN A 73 21.33 -7.91 7.31
CA GLN A 73 21.64 -6.89 8.31
C GLN A 73 20.76 -5.65 8.17
N TRP A 74 20.49 -5.20 6.94
CA TRP A 74 19.58 -4.09 6.68
C TRP A 74 18.13 -4.44 7.03
N ALA A 75 17.64 -5.61 6.62
CA ALA A 75 16.28 -6.05 6.92
C ALA A 75 16.03 -6.15 8.42
N GLU A 76 17.03 -6.59 9.20
CA GLU A 76 16.94 -6.61 10.66
C GLU A 76 16.83 -5.21 11.26
N ARG A 77 17.58 -4.22 10.74
CA ARG A 77 17.43 -2.81 11.17
C ARG A 77 16.04 -2.26 10.88
N VAL A 78 15.48 -2.56 9.71
CA VAL A 78 14.11 -2.12 9.37
C VAL A 78 13.09 -2.80 10.29
N ARG A 79 13.25 -4.10 10.57
CA ARG A 79 12.40 -4.84 11.51
C ARG A 79 12.41 -4.24 12.91
N GLN A 80 13.56 -3.76 13.38
CA GLN A 80 13.73 -3.17 14.71
C GLN A 80 13.01 -1.83 14.90
N ILE A 81 12.59 -1.16 13.81
CA ILE A 81 11.74 0.04 13.91
C ILE A 81 10.43 -0.29 14.65
N GLY A 82 9.94 -1.53 14.52
CA GLY A 82 8.78 -2.01 15.24
C GLY A 82 7.47 -1.39 14.75
N HIS A 83 6.40 -1.58 15.52
CA HIS A 83 5.03 -1.20 15.13
C HIS A 83 4.45 -0.06 15.99
N GLY A 84 5.27 0.56 16.84
CA GLY A 84 4.81 1.55 17.82
C GLY A 84 3.92 0.95 18.92
N GLU A 85 3.17 1.82 19.58
CA GLU A 85 2.17 1.42 20.58
C GLU A 85 0.79 1.33 19.93
N SER A 86 0.05 0.25 20.23
CA SER A 86 -1.29 0.02 19.70
C SER A 86 -2.25 -0.33 20.82
N THR A 87 -3.48 0.17 20.72
CA THR A 87 -4.60 -0.20 21.58
C THR A 87 -5.71 -0.76 20.72
N THR A 88 -6.15 -1.97 21.07
CA THR A 88 -7.23 -2.65 20.35
C THR A 88 -8.57 -1.94 20.60
N ILE A 89 -9.32 -1.70 19.52
CA ILE A 89 -10.74 -1.30 19.58
C ILE A 89 -11.61 -2.37 18.91
N THR A 90 -12.88 -2.45 19.30
CA THR A 90 -13.82 -3.37 18.64
C THR A 90 -14.26 -2.83 17.29
N ARG A 91 -14.83 -3.71 16.46
CA ARG A 91 -15.48 -3.32 15.20
C ARG A 91 -16.57 -2.28 15.42
N ASP A 92 -17.41 -2.48 16.45
CA ASP A 92 -18.55 -1.61 16.73
C ASP A 92 -18.10 -0.24 17.23
N ASP A 93 -17.03 -0.19 18.04
CA ASP A 93 -16.41 1.07 18.44
C ASP A 93 -15.89 1.84 17.23
N ALA A 94 -15.21 1.17 16.29
CA ALA A 94 -14.70 1.81 15.07
C ALA A 94 -15.83 2.41 14.21
N ILE A 95 -16.94 1.69 14.03
CA ILE A 95 -18.12 2.18 13.30
C ILE A 95 -18.76 3.35 14.06
N SER A 96 -18.87 3.25 15.39
CA SER A 96 -19.40 4.33 16.22
C SER A 96 -18.54 5.60 16.13
N ILE A 97 -17.21 5.47 16.15
CA ILE A 97 -16.27 6.59 15.96
C ILE A 97 -16.47 7.22 14.59
N ALA A 98 -16.58 6.42 13.52
CA ALA A 98 -16.82 6.95 12.18
C ALA A 98 -18.15 7.70 12.08
N LYS A 99 -19.22 7.14 12.66
CA LYS A 99 -20.58 7.72 12.65
C LYS A 99 -20.68 9.06 13.36
N HIS A 100 -19.97 9.22 14.47
CA HIS A 100 -20.01 10.44 15.29
C HIS A 100 -18.85 11.39 14.99
N GLY A 101 -17.85 10.93 14.22
CA GLY A 101 -16.72 11.72 13.76
C GLY A 101 -17.08 12.72 12.66
N LYS A 102 -16.19 13.69 12.44
CA LYS A 102 -16.25 14.61 11.29
C LYS A 102 -14.99 14.44 10.47
N SER A 103 -15.14 14.24 9.16
CA SER A 103 -13.99 14.18 8.26
C SER A 103 -13.26 15.54 8.22
N SER A 104 -11.93 15.49 8.33
CA SER A 104 -11.03 16.65 8.38
C SER A 104 -10.14 16.80 7.14
N GLY A 105 -10.34 15.97 6.11
CA GLY A 105 -9.53 16.00 4.89
C GLY A 105 -9.65 17.30 4.09
N GLU A 106 -8.59 17.63 3.33
CA GLU A 106 -8.59 18.79 2.44
C GLU A 106 -9.68 18.64 1.38
N LYS A 107 -10.57 19.63 1.26
CA LYS A 107 -11.61 19.66 0.24
C LYS A 107 -11.15 20.53 -0.93
N ARG A 108 -10.51 19.89 -1.91
CA ARG A 108 -9.96 20.58 -3.07
C ARG A 108 -9.97 19.68 -4.30
N VAL A 109 -10.55 20.19 -5.38
CA VAL A 109 -10.42 19.62 -6.72
C VAL A 109 -9.52 20.53 -7.54
N ASP A 110 -8.44 19.98 -8.07
CA ASP A 110 -7.50 20.68 -8.93
C ASP A 110 -8.18 21.04 -10.26
N PRO A 111 -8.38 22.34 -10.56
CA PRO A 111 -9.02 22.76 -11.81
C PRO A 111 -8.19 22.43 -13.05
N LEU A 112 -6.91 22.08 -12.89
CA LEU A 112 -6.02 21.67 -13.96
C LEU A 112 -5.94 20.15 -14.14
N ASP A 113 -6.64 19.36 -13.30
CA ASP A 113 -6.66 17.90 -13.47
C ASP A 113 -7.29 17.55 -14.85
N PRO A 114 -6.60 16.77 -15.71
CA PRO A 114 -7.06 16.47 -17.06
C PRO A 114 -8.40 15.73 -17.14
N LEU A 115 -8.89 15.14 -16.05
CA LEU A 115 -10.21 14.49 -16.03
C LEU A 115 -11.36 15.51 -16.13
N GLY A 116 -11.10 16.80 -15.89
CA GLY A 116 -12.11 17.86 -15.99
C GLY A 116 -13.30 17.63 -15.05
N LEU A 117 -13.03 17.05 -13.88
CA LEU A 117 -14.02 16.78 -12.84
C LEU A 117 -14.16 18.00 -11.93
N SER A 118 -15.34 18.16 -11.33
CA SER A 118 -15.62 19.21 -10.36
C SER A 118 -15.99 18.63 -9.00
N ALA A 119 -15.77 19.41 -7.94
CA ALA A 119 -16.24 19.04 -6.61
C ALA A 119 -17.77 18.80 -6.63
N GLY A 120 -18.21 17.69 -6.05
CA GLY A 120 -19.61 17.25 -6.05
C GLY A 120 -19.99 16.30 -7.19
N ASP A 121 -19.16 16.15 -8.23
CA ASP A 121 -19.39 15.14 -9.29
C ASP A 121 -19.53 13.75 -8.68
N VAL A 122 -20.50 12.96 -9.13
CA VAL A 122 -20.65 11.57 -8.69
C VAL A 122 -19.69 10.72 -9.50
N VAL A 123 -18.74 10.08 -8.81
CA VAL A 123 -17.66 9.31 -9.43
C VAL A 123 -17.55 7.93 -8.79
N GLU A 124 -16.89 7.04 -9.52
CA GLU A 124 -16.40 5.75 -9.03
C GLU A 124 -14.88 5.76 -9.05
N VAL A 125 -14.28 5.33 -7.94
CA VAL A 125 -12.85 5.11 -7.80
C VAL A 125 -12.60 3.60 -7.75
N ILE A 126 -11.76 3.11 -8.66
CA ILE A 126 -11.62 1.66 -8.94
C ILE A 126 -10.12 1.29 -8.94
N PRO A 127 -9.68 0.32 -8.12
CA PRO A 127 -8.33 -0.23 -8.21
C PRO A 127 -8.03 -0.78 -9.61
N THR A 128 -6.82 -0.57 -10.12
CA THR A 128 -6.43 -1.02 -11.47
C THR A 128 -5.64 -2.33 -11.50
N ASP A 129 -5.28 -2.86 -10.34
CA ASP A 129 -4.44 -4.04 -10.16
C ASP A 129 -5.25 -5.27 -9.73
N TYR A 130 -5.88 -5.23 -8.56
CA TYR A 130 -6.67 -6.32 -8.00
C TYR A 130 -7.83 -5.79 -7.14
N GLY A 131 -8.81 -6.64 -6.88
CA GLY A 131 -9.95 -6.26 -6.04
C GLY A 131 -10.73 -5.08 -6.62
N CYS A 132 -10.91 -5.05 -7.95
CA CYS A 132 -11.49 -4.00 -8.79
C CYS A 132 -12.98 -3.68 -8.50
N VAL A 133 -13.33 -3.56 -7.23
CA VAL A 133 -14.66 -3.22 -6.72
C VAL A 133 -14.75 -1.68 -6.67
N PRO A 134 -15.70 -1.06 -7.39
CA PRO A 134 -15.83 0.39 -7.42
C PRO A 134 -16.28 0.96 -6.08
N VAL A 135 -15.67 2.07 -5.67
CA VAL A 135 -16.18 2.91 -4.58
C VAL A 135 -16.85 4.14 -5.18
N LYS A 136 -18.19 4.17 -5.14
CA LYS A 136 -19.01 5.28 -5.62
C LYS A 136 -19.25 6.33 -4.55
N GLY A 137 -19.13 7.61 -4.91
CA GLY A 137 -19.43 8.74 -4.02
C GLY A 137 -19.34 10.09 -4.72
N LYS A 138 -19.58 11.16 -3.96
CA LYS A 138 -19.40 12.54 -4.43
C LYS A 138 -17.94 12.93 -4.30
N LEU A 139 -17.33 13.42 -5.39
CA LEU A 139 -15.95 13.86 -5.38
C LEU A 139 -15.78 15.06 -4.43
N VAL A 140 -14.89 14.94 -3.44
CA VAL A 140 -14.54 16.05 -2.53
C VAL A 140 -13.10 16.49 -2.67
N THR A 141 -12.22 15.58 -3.07
CA THR A 141 -10.80 15.84 -3.26
C THR A 141 -10.32 15.22 -4.56
N LEU A 142 -9.59 15.99 -5.36
CA LEU A 142 -8.86 15.52 -6.52
C LEU A 142 -7.60 16.36 -6.67
N THR A 143 -6.45 15.78 -6.39
CA THR A 143 -5.13 16.43 -6.51
C THR A 143 -4.19 15.53 -7.28
N MET A 144 -2.93 15.96 -7.45
CA MET A 144 -1.86 15.11 -8.01
C MET A 144 -1.55 13.87 -7.16
N ARG A 145 -1.94 13.85 -5.88
CA ARG A 145 -1.56 12.79 -4.93
C ARG A 145 -2.74 11.96 -4.45
N GLU A 146 -3.92 12.55 -4.38
CA GLU A 146 -5.09 11.93 -3.75
C GLU A 146 -6.39 12.17 -4.53
N VAL A 147 -7.28 11.17 -4.48
CA VAL A 147 -8.71 11.34 -4.74
C VAL A 147 -9.49 10.94 -3.50
N ALA A 148 -10.53 11.70 -3.15
CA ALA A 148 -11.43 11.34 -2.06
C ALA A 148 -12.89 11.55 -2.42
N VAL A 149 -13.74 10.62 -1.98
CA VAL A 149 -15.18 10.64 -2.24
C VAL A 149 -15.97 10.59 -0.95
N GLU A 150 -16.96 11.46 -0.83
CA GLU A 150 -17.96 11.43 0.24
C GLU A 150 -19.07 10.43 -0.12
N ARG A 151 -19.38 9.52 0.81
CA ARG A 151 -20.45 8.54 0.66
C ARG A 151 -21.23 8.39 1.95
N LYS A 152 -22.49 7.99 1.82
CA LYS A 152 -23.36 7.66 2.95
C LYS A 152 -23.41 6.15 3.12
N ASP A 153 -23.12 5.72 4.33
CA ASP A 153 -23.16 4.34 4.77
C ASP A 153 -24.28 4.17 5.82
N PRO A 154 -25.07 3.07 5.80
CA PRO A 154 -26.15 2.86 6.77
C PRO A 154 -25.67 2.81 8.22
N ASP A 155 -24.49 2.24 8.45
CA ASP A 155 -23.96 2.02 9.79
C ASP A 155 -23.03 3.16 10.21
N ALA A 156 -22.12 3.55 9.31
CA ALA A 156 -21.09 4.54 9.58
C ALA A 156 -21.48 6.00 9.29
N GLY A 157 -22.69 6.26 8.79
CA GLY A 157 -23.14 7.62 8.48
C GLY A 157 -22.43 8.21 7.25
N THR A 158 -22.10 9.51 7.28
CA THR A 158 -21.39 10.17 6.17
C THR A 158 -19.88 10.06 6.38
N VAL A 159 -19.19 9.38 5.46
CA VAL A 159 -17.73 9.19 5.50
C VAL A 159 -17.09 9.71 4.22
N VAL A 160 -15.83 10.11 4.31
CA VAL A 160 -14.98 10.42 3.16
C VAL A 160 -13.93 9.32 3.04
N VAL A 161 -13.87 8.68 1.88
CA VAL A 161 -12.90 7.62 1.60
C VAL A 161 -11.82 8.19 0.69
N HIS A 162 -10.57 8.04 1.12
CA HIS A 162 -9.39 8.61 0.51
C HIS A 162 -8.58 7.51 -0.21
N PHE A 163 -8.09 7.82 -1.41
CA PHE A 163 -7.28 6.93 -2.24
C PHE A 163 -6.08 7.69 -2.81
N PRO A 164 -4.91 7.03 -3.00
CA PRO A 164 -3.86 7.61 -3.81
C PRO A 164 -4.33 7.76 -5.27
N ARG A 165 -3.73 8.70 -6.03
CA ARG A 165 -4.03 8.82 -7.47
C ARG A 165 -3.50 7.67 -8.29
N PHE A 166 -2.31 7.17 -7.95
CA PHE A 166 -1.69 6.04 -8.62
C PHE A 166 -2.37 4.74 -8.21
N GLY A 167 -2.57 3.84 -9.17
CA GLY A 167 -3.24 2.55 -8.96
C GLY A 167 -4.77 2.60 -8.98
N PHE A 168 -5.36 3.78 -9.23
CA PHE A 168 -6.82 3.95 -9.24
C PHE A 168 -7.31 4.67 -10.50
N LYS A 169 -8.34 4.09 -11.13
CA LYS A 169 -9.13 4.72 -12.18
C LYS A 169 -10.26 5.51 -11.53
N ILE A 170 -10.48 6.74 -12.02
CA ILE A 170 -11.64 7.56 -11.66
C ILE A 170 -12.52 7.69 -12.88
N ALA A 171 -13.80 7.37 -12.75
CA ALA A 171 -14.80 7.55 -13.80
C ALA A 171 -16.01 8.30 -13.26
N ARG A 172 -16.62 9.16 -14.08
CA ARG A 172 -17.98 9.64 -13.78
C ARG A 172 -18.90 8.43 -13.71
N SER A 173 -19.66 8.31 -12.64
CA SER A 173 -20.65 7.25 -12.54
C SER A 173 -21.81 7.61 -13.49
N GLN A 174 -22.17 6.69 -14.37
CA GLN A 174 -23.37 6.85 -15.19
C GLN A 174 -24.61 6.71 -14.30
N ALA A 175 -25.66 7.47 -14.63
CA ALA A 175 -26.93 7.44 -13.92
C ALA A 175 -27.62 6.07 -14.06
#